data_AF-A0A0B1T680-F1
#
_entry.id   AF-A0A0B1T680-F1
#
_cell.length_a   1.000
_cell.length_b   1.000
_cell.length_c   1.000
_cell.angle_alpha   90.00
_cell.angle_beta   90.00
_cell.angle_gamma   90.00
#
_symmetry.space_group_name_H-M   'P 1'
#
loop_
_entity.id
_entity.type
_entity.pdbx_description
1 polymer ?
#
loop_
_entity_poly.entity_id
_entity_poly.type
_entity_poly.pdbx_seq_one_letter_code
_entity_poly.pdbx_strand_id
1 'polypeptide(L)'
;MGRLQQREREFYLGWDFLTSLGTVLRLLYPRLDYAALLTLTSIVCAGGYEVATYNTGTIIGKFYNALLSKDEHYFWNLFWKATLIYMGQSLLLATTSFSTWLLYLAIRRNLVTALHQMYYRRNAYYILNSVDNAGIDNPYVVRILQSRDISILLSKNGFIKGSIFFRDQRITQDAERMCSTLAKSIFPYILISPGVIAWYTYRTWATSVLLSIFLAFCVSIVQVIQPISSKEPSTYAENISEAFVMLF
;
A
#
# COMPACT_ATOMS: atom_id res chain seq x y z
N MET A 1 26.29 27.91 22.32
CA MET A 1 25.61 26.70 22.82
C MET A 1 24.13 26.80 22.46
N GLY A 2 23.72 26.19 21.35
CA GLY A 2 22.34 26.25 20.87
C GLY A 2 21.46 25.27 21.64
N ARG A 3 20.27 25.71 22.07
CA ARG A 3 19.30 24.85 22.76
C ARG A 3 18.80 23.78 21.78
N LEU A 4 19.13 22.52 22.04
CA LEU A 4 18.51 21.37 21.41
C LEU A 4 17.11 21.18 22.02
N GLN A 5 16.14 21.97 21.58
CA GLN A 5 14.74 21.62 21.82
C GLN A 5 14.37 20.51 20.85
N GLN A 6 14.58 19.26 21.28
CA GLN A 6 13.89 18.10 20.71
C GLN A 6 12.40 18.27 21.00
N ARG A 7 11.70 18.96 20.10
CA ARG A 7 10.25 18.85 20.00
C ARG A 7 10.02 17.61 19.15
N GLU A 8 9.93 16.44 19.80
CA GLU A 8 9.45 15.22 19.15
C GLU A 8 8.11 15.59 18.49
N ARG A 9 8.08 15.60 17.15
CA ARG A 9 6.82 15.81 16.45
C ARG A 9 6.06 14.51 16.52
N GLU A 10 5.04 14.47 17.35
CA GLU A 10 4.09 13.37 17.35
C GLU A 10 3.36 13.36 15.99
N PHE A 11 3.63 12.35 15.19
CA PHE A 11 2.99 12.17 13.89
C PHE A 11 1.63 11.49 14.12
N TYR A 12 0.57 12.28 14.10
CA TYR A 12 -0.79 11.77 14.09
C TYR A 12 -1.28 11.55 12.66
N LEU A 13 -2.14 10.54 12.47
CA LEU A 13 -2.98 10.39 11.27
C LEU A 13 -4.03 11.52 11.26
N GLY A 14 -3.59 12.74 10.96
CA GLY A 14 -4.42 13.93 10.89
C GLY A 14 -4.72 14.38 9.46
N TRP A 15 -5.52 15.43 9.33
CA TRP A 15 -5.82 16.04 8.03
C TRP A 15 -4.57 16.60 7.32
N ASP A 16 -3.58 17.03 8.09
CA ASP A 16 -2.27 17.48 7.60
C ASP A 16 -1.47 16.34 6.94
N PHE A 17 -1.63 15.11 7.42
CA PHE A 17 -1.03 13.94 6.79
C PHE A 17 -1.65 13.68 5.41
N LEU A 18 -2.98 13.81 5.28
CA LEU A 18 -3.68 13.60 4.01
C LEU A 18 -3.35 14.68 2.97
N THR A 19 -3.22 15.94 3.38
CA THR A 19 -2.79 17.02 2.46
C THR A 19 -1.34 16.85 2.01
N SER A 20 -0.45 16.41 2.91
CA SER A 20 0.93 16.06 2.59
C SER A 20 1.00 14.85 1.64
N LEU A 21 0.23 13.79 1.92
CA LEU A 21 0.11 12.62 1.05
C LEU A 21 -0.40 12.99 -0.34
N GLY A 22 -1.41 13.86 -0.43
CA GLY A 22 -1.93 14.36 -1.70
C GLY A 22 -0.89 15.16 -2.50
N THR A 23 -0.04 15.93 -1.82
CA THR A 23 1.07 16.65 -2.46
C THR A 23 2.11 15.68 -3.04
N VAL A 24 2.43 14.61 -2.32
CA VAL A 24 3.36 13.56 -2.78
C VAL A 24 2.74 12.72 -3.89
N LEU A 25 1.44 12.40 -3.82
CA LEU A 25 0.71 11.66 -4.84
C LEU A 25 0.71 12.40 -6.19
N ARG A 26 0.61 13.73 -6.16
CA ARG A 26 0.76 14.58 -7.36
C ARG A 26 2.16 14.51 -7.97
N LEU A 27 3.19 14.29 -7.16
CA LEU A 27 4.57 14.07 -7.63
C LEU A 27 4.78 12.67 -8.23
N LEU A 28 3.90 11.72 -7.89
CA LEU A 28 3.93 10.33 -8.35
C LEU A 28 3.50 10.17 -9.81
N TYR A 29 2.51 10.98 -10.23
CA TYR A 29 2.01 11.09 -11.60
C TYR A 29 2.35 12.45 -12.22
N PRO A 30 3.64 12.72 -12.52
CA PRO A 30 4.02 13.97 -13.17
C PRO A 30 3.53 14.05 -14.63
N ARG A 31 3.28 12.90 -15.29
CA ARG A 31 2.68 12.78 -16.63
C ARG A 31 1.75 11.57 -16.71
N LEU A 32 0.68 11.69 -17.51
CA LEU A 32 -0.41 10.71 -17.62
C LEU A 32 -0.19 9.58 -18.62
N ASP A 33 1.02 9.38 -19.15
CA ASP A 33 1.16 8.46 -20.30
C ASP A 33 1.31 7.00 -19.85
N TYR A 34 2.48 6.60 -19.35
CA TYR A 34 2.76 5.18 -19.05
C TYR A 34 2.23 4.72 -17.68
N ALA A 35 2.28 5.58 -16.66
CA ALA A 35 1.84 5.21 -15.33
C ALA A 35 0.30 5.11 -15.26
N ALA A 36 -0.41 6.03 -15.91
CA ALA A 36 -1.87 5.98 -15.94
C ALA A 36 -2.38 4.78 -16.76
N LEU A 37 -1.73 4.46 -17.88
CA LEU A 37 -2.04 3.26 -18.66
C LEU A 37 -1.85 1.99 -17.82
N LEU A 38 -0.73 1.86 -17.10
CA LEU A 38 -0.49 0.71 -16.21
C LEU A 38 -1.54 0.62 -15.08
N THR A 39 -1.96 1.76 -14.50
CA THR A 39 -3.06 1.74 -13.54
C THR A 39 -4.35 1.27 -14.16
N LEU A 40 -4.71 1.77 -15.35
CA LEU A 40 -5.94 1.42 -16.06
C LEU A 40 -5.95 -0.08 -16.38
N THR A 41 -4.85 -0.59 -16.93
CA THR A 41 -4.68 -2.03 -17.18
C THR A 41 -4.82 -2.85 -15.90
N SER A 42 -4.27 -2.37 -14.78
CA SER A 42 -4.44 -3.03 -13.47
C SER A 42 -5.91 -3.04 -13.00
N ILE A 43 -6.67 -1.96 -13.20
CA ILE A 43 -8.11 -1.92 -12.87
C ILE A 43 -8.87 -2.96 -13.67
N VAL A 44 -8.62 -3.02 -14.98
CA VAL A 44 -9.32 -3.92 -15.89
C VAL A 44 -9.01 -5.37 -15.55
N CYS A 45 -7.73 -5.71 -15.33
CA CYS A 45 -7.32 -7.06 -14.95
C CYS A 45 -7.90 -7.47 -13.59
N ALA A 46 -7.91 -6.56 -12.61
CA ALA A 46 -8.44 -6.88 -11.30
C ALA A 46 -9.98 -7.01 -11.29
N GLY A 47 -10.69 -6.15 -12.03
CA GLY A 47 -12.13 -6.33 -12.25
C GLY A 47 -12.45 -7.66 -12.96
N GLY A 48 -11.65 -8.04 -13.95
CA GLY A 48 -11.75 -9.34 -14.61
C GLY A 48 -11.50 -10.50 -13.63
N TYR A 49 -10.55 -10.35 -12.71
CA TYR A 49 -10.24 -11.35 -11.69
C TYR A 49 -11.41 -11.55 -10.72
N GLU A 50 -12.07 -10.48 -10.28
CA GLU A 50 -13.27 -10.56 -9.43
C GLU A 50 -14.42 -11.29 -10.13
N VAL A 51 -14.64 -10.99 -11.42
CA VAL A 51 -15.67 -11.66 -12.23
C VAL A 51 -15.35 -13.15 -12.40
N ALA A 52 -14.08 -13.50 -12.64
CA ALA A 52 -13.65 -14.89 -12.73
C ALA A 52 -13.88 -15.61 -11.39
N THR A 53 -13.55 -14.96 -10.26
CA THR A 53 -13.73 -15.49 -8.91
C THR A 53 -15.20 -15.75 -8.59
N TYR A 54 -16.10 -14.83 -8.96
CA TYR A 54 -17.54 -15.03 -8.84
C TYR A 54 -18.01 -16.26 -9.62
N ASN A 55 -17.56 -16.42 -10.87
CA ASN A 55 -17.92 -17.57 -11.69
C ASN A 55 -17.40 -18.89 -11.10
N THR A 56 -16.16 -18.89 -10.64
CA THR A 56 -15.50 -20.00 -9.95
C THR A 56 -16.29 -20.46 -8.72
N GLY A 57 -16.78 -19.52 -7.89
CA GLY A 57 -17.61 -19.84 -6.72
C GLY A 57 -18.88 -20.61 -7.08
N THR A 58 -19.54 -20.29 -8.20
CA THR A 58 -20.76 -21.01 -8.63
C THR A 58 -20.51 -22.35 -9.30
N ILE A 59 -19.30 -22.58 -9.82
CA ILE A 59 -18.93 -23.81 -10.54
C ILE A 59 -18.96 -25.01 -9.60
N ILE A 60 -18.48 -24.85 -8.37
CA ILE A 60 -18.45 -25.92 -7.36
C ILE A 60 -19.86 -26.45 -7.08
N GLY A 61 -20.84 -25.56 -6.88
CA GLY A 61 -22.24 -25.95 -6.68
C GLY A 61 -22.85 -26.66 -7.91
N LYS A 62 -22.51 -26.18 -9.12
CA LYS A 62 -22.96 -26.82 -10.37
C LYS A 62 -22.37 -28.21 -10.56
N PHE A 63 -21.13 -28.44 -10.09
CA PHE A 63 -20.52 -29.77 -10.09
C PHE A 63 -21.28 -30.72 -9.18
N TYR A 64 -21.58 -30.32 -7.94
CA TYR A 64 -22.38 -31.17 -7.04
C TYR A 64 -23.74 -31.55 -7.66
N ASN A 65 -24.43 -30.60 -8.29
CA ASN A 65 -25.69 -30.88 -8.97
C ASN A 65 -25.53 -31.83 -10.17
N ALA A 66 -24.45 -31.70 -10.96
CA ALA A 66 -24.15 -32.59 -12.08
C ALA A 66 -23.88 -34.04 -11.63
N LEU A 67 -23.16 -34.20 -10.51
CA LEU A 67 -22.92 -35.52 -9.92
C LEU A 67 -24.20 -36.13 -9.36
N LEU A 68 -25.06 -35.32 -8.75
CA LEU A 68 -26.33 -35.78 -8.18
C LEU A 68 -27.32 -36.21 -9.26
N SER A 69 -27.40 -35.48 -10.38
CA SER A 69 -28.30 -35.81 -11.50
C SER A 69 -27.76 -36.92 -12.41
N LYS A 70 -26.50 -37.33 -12.26
CA LYS A 70 -25.81 -38.34 -13.09
C LYS A 70 -25.78 -38.00 -14.60
N ASP A 71 -25.77 -36.71 -14.93
CA ASP A 71 -25.73 -36.24 -16.33
C ASP A 71 -24.28 -36.17 -16.87
N GLU A 72 -23.88 -37.16 -17.65
CA GLU A 72 -22.51 -37.25 -18.19
C GLU A 72 -22.14 -36.10 -19.14
N HIS A 73 -23.03 -35.75 -20.08
CA HIS A 73 -22.73 -34.72 -21.07
C HIS A 73 -22.65 -33.32 -20.44
N TYR A 74 -23.50 -33.04 -19.45
CA TYR A 74 -23.46 -31.78 -18.69
C TYR A 74 -22.17 -31.68 -17.87
N PHE A 75 -21.73 -32.78 -17.26
CA PHE A 75 -20.48 -32.85 -16.52
C PHE A 75 -19.26 -32.48 -17.37
N TRP A 76 -19.11 -33.08 -18.55
CA TRP A 76 -17.96 -32.79 -19.43
C TRP A 76 -17.93 -31.35 -19.94
N ASN A 77 -19.08 -30.78 -20.28
CA ASN A 77 -19.16 -29.36 -20.67
C ASN A 77 -18.79 -28.44 -19.49
N LEU A 78 -19.29 -28.74 -18.30
CA LEU A 78 -18.93 -27.99 -17.08
C LEU A 78 -17.45 -28.12 -16.75
N PHE A 79 -16.86 -29.30 -16.94
CA PHE A 79 -15.44 -29.57 -16.70
C PHE A 79 -14.53 -28.70 -17.57
N TRP A 80 -14.78 -28.64 -18.88
CA TRP A 80 -14.00 -27.78 -19.77
C TRP A 80 -14.21 -26.30 -19.48
N LYS A 81 -15.46 -25.89 -19.20
CA LYS A 81 -15.76 -24.51 -18.82
C LYS A 81 -15.03 -24.11 -17.55
N ALA A 82 -15.02 -24.97 -16.53
CA ALA A 82 -14.32 -24.73 -15.28
C ALA A 82 -12.81 -24.59 -15.52
N THR A 83 -12.22 -25.54 -16.24
CA THR A 83 -10.78 -25.53 -16.55
C THR A 83 -10.34 -24.24 -17.23
N LEU A 84 -11.11 -23.76 -18.22
CA LEU A 84 -10.82 -22.51 -18.93
C LEU A 84 -10.93 -21.29 -18.01
N ILE A 85 -11.93 -21.26 -17.13
CA ILE A 85 -12.11 -20.16 -16.16
C ILE A 85 -10.98 -20.13 -15.14
N TYR A 86 -10.56 -21.27 -14.58
CA TYR A 86 -9.42 -21.33 -13.65
C TYR A 86 -8.09 -20.94 -14.31
N MET A 87 -7.88 -21.34 -15.57
CA MET A 87 -6.71 -20.91 -16.34
C MET A 87 -6.74 -19.40 -16.61
N GLY A 88 -7.92 -18.85 -16.93
CA GLY A 88 -8.10 -17.41 -17.07
C GLY A 88 -7.86 -16.66 -15.75
N GLN A 89 -8.35 -17.21 -14.63
CA GLN A 89 -8.16 -16.62 -13.30
C GLN A 89 -6.68 -16.55 -12.91
N SER A 90 -5.91 -17.61 -13.13
CA SER A 90 -4.47 -17.61 -12.83
C SER A 90 -3.69 -16.66 -13.74
N LEU A 91 -4.09 -16.54 -15.02
CA LEU A 91 -3.52 -15.56 -15.95
C LEU A 91 -3.80 -14.13 -15.48
N LEU A 92 -5.04 -13.81 -15.11
CA LEU A 92 -5.44 -12.50 -14.60
C LEU A 92 -4.70 -12.15 -13.30
N LEU A 93 -4.52 -13.12 -12.40
CA LEU A 93 -3.72 -12.95 -11.19
C LEU A 93 -2.27 -12.62 -11.51
N ALA A 94 -1.65 -13.38 -12.42
CA ALA A 94 -0.27 -13.14 -12.86
C ALA A 94 -0.11 -11.77 -13.53
N THR A 95 -1.04 -11.38 -14.41
CA THR A 95 -1.02 -10.07 -15.07
C THR A 95 -1.20 -8.93 -14.08
N THR A 96 -2.10 -9.07 -13.10
CA THR A 96 -2.32 -8.05 -12.05
C THR A 96 -1.08 -7.88 -11.18
N SER A 97 -0.45 -8.98 -10.77
CA SER A 97 0.81 -8.97 -10.00
C SER A 97 1.95 -8.31 -10.80
N PHE A 98 2.10 -8.67 -12.07
CA PHE A 98 3.09 -8.09 -12.96
C PHE A 98 2.87 -6.59 -13.18
N SER A 99 1.62 -6.18 -13.47
CA SER A 99 1.25 -4.77 -13.66
C SER A 99 1.51 -3.94 -12.40
N THR A 100 1.20 -4.50 -11.23
CA THR A 100 1.47 -3.84 -9.92
C THR A 100 2.97 -3.64 -9.70
N TRP A 101 3.80 -4.61 -10.10
CA TRP A 101 5.25 -4.49 -9.97
C TRP A 101 5.85 -3.44 -10.93
N LEU A 102 5.36 -3.39 -12.18
CA LEU A 102 5.73 -2.35 -13.14
C LEU A 102 5.29 -0.95 -12.67
N LEU A 103 4.08 -0.84 -12.13
CA LEU A 103 3.55 0.41 -11.56
C LEU A 103 4.43 0.89 -10.40
N TYR A 104 4.80 0.00 -9.48
CA TYR A 104 5.75 0.29 -8.41
C TYR A 104 7.07 0.86 -8.94
N LEU A 105 7.64 0.24 -9.98
CA LEU A 105 8.91 0.68 -10.54
C LEU A 105 8.81 2.07 -11.21
N ALA A 106 7.72 2.33 -11.94
CA ALA A 106 7.45 3.62 -12.58
C ALA A 106 7.26 4.74 -11.55
N ILE A 107 6.45 4.48 -10.52
CA ILE A 107 6.19 5.37 -9.39
C ILE A 107 7.50 5.73 -8.68
N ARG A 108 8.32 4.72 -8.34
CA ARG A 108 9.61 4.92 -7.67
C ARG A 108 10.53 5.78 -8.51
N ARG A 109 10.64 5.50 -9.82
CA ARG A 109 11.50 6.28 -10.72
C ARG A 109 11.10 7.75 -10.75
N ASN A 110 9.81 8.04 -10.84
CA ASN A 110 9.29 9.42 -10.84
C ASN A 110 9.56 10.13 -9.52
N LEU A 111 9.25 9.48 -8.39
CA LEU A 111 9.43 10.07 -7.07
C LEU A 111 10.91 10.37 -6.78
N VAL A 112 11.80 9.41 -7.01
CA VAL A 112 13.23 9.57 -6.75
C VAL A 112 13.82 10.67 -7.62
N THR A 113 13.42 10.75 -8.91
CA THR A 113 13.90 11.81 -9.81
C THR A 113 13.44 13.18 -9.34
N ALA A 114 12.16 13.33 -8.96
CA ALA A 114 11.63 14.60 -8.47
C ALA A 114 12.27 15.01 -7.13
N LEU A 115 12.45 14.06 -6.21
CA LEU A 115 13.08 14.30 -4.92
C LEU A 115 14.55 14.70 -5.08
N HIS A 116 15.27 14.03 -5.97
CA HIS A 116 16.66 14.36 -6.30
C HIS A 116 16.78 15.76 -6.90
N GLN A 117 15.88 16.15 -7.81
CA GLN A 117 15.85 17.50 -8.36
C GLN A 117 15.60 18.56 -7.26
N MET A 118 14.67 18.30 -6.33
CA MET A 118 14.39 19.21 -5.21
C MET A 118 15.56 19.28 -4.22
N TYR A 119 16.26 18.16 -4.01
CA TYR A 119 17.41 18.07 -3.11
C TYR A 119 18.57 18.95 -3.56
N TYR A 120 18.85 19.02 -4.86
CA TYR A 120 19.92 19.87 -5.42
C TYR A 120 19.45 21.29 -5.77
N ARG A 121 18.16 21.60 -5.65
CA ARG A 121 17.63 22.92 -5.96
C ARG A 121 17.85 23.89 -4.78
N ARG A 122 18.18 25.15 -5.10
CA ARG A 122 18.17 26.29 -4.15
C ARG A 122 19.01 26.04 -2.88
N ASN A 123 20.20 25.46 -3.04
CA ASN A 123 21.12 25.11 -1.95
C ASN A 123 20.52 24.22 -0.85
N ALA A 124 19.41 23.51 -1.14
CA ALA A 124 18.74 22.64 -0.18
C ALA A 124 19.69 21.58 0.37
N TYR A 125 20.52 20.96 -0.48
CA TYR A 125 21.62 20.08 -0.06
C TYR A 125 22.45 20.66 1.08
N TYR A 126 22.98 21.87 0.87
CA TYR A 126 23.85 22.52 1.85
C TYR A 126 23.08 22.89 3.11
N ILE A 127 21.89 23.47 2.99
CA ILE A 127 21.05 23.85 4.15
C ILE A 127 20.70 22.62 4.98
N LEU A 128 20.31 21.52 4.33
CA LEU A 128 19.91 20.30 5.01
C LEU A 128 21.07 19.59 5.69
N ASN A 129 22.29 19.77 5.18
CA ASN A 129 23.49 19.15 5.72
C ASN A 129 24.30 20.04 6.68
N SER A 130 24.15 21.38 6.60
CA SER A 130 24.87 22.34 7.44
C SER A 130 24.08 22.79 8.67
N VAL A 131 22.74 22.69 8.66
CA VAL A 131 21.89 23.08 9.79
C VAL A 131 21.66 21.88 10.71
N ASP A 132 22.58 21.68 11.64
CA ASP A 132 22.51 20.63 12.68
C ASP A 132 21.39 20.88 13.72
N ASN A 133 20.81 22.09 13.70
CA ASN A 133 19.82 22.55 14.69
C ASN A 133 18.35 22.20 14.36
N ALA A 134 18.08 21.52 13.24
CA ALA A 134 16.72 21.28 12.77
C ALA A 134 16.01 20.08 13.42
N GLY A 135 16.64 19.37 14.36
CA GLY A 135 16.01 18.24 15.05
C GLY A 135 15.66 17.07 14.13
N ILE A 136 16.50 16.80 13.12
CA ILE A 136 16.30 15.64 12.24
C ILE A 136 16.85 14.42 12.95
N ASP A 137 15.94 13.51 13.33
CA ASP A 137 16.20 12.29 14.08
C ASP A 137 17.29 11.43 13.42
N ASN A 138 18.48 11.47 14.01
CA ASN A 138 19.45 10.41 13.87
C ASN A 138 19.68 9.77 15.27
N PRO A 139 19.02 8.65 15.58
CA PRO A 139 19.15 8.00 16.89
C PRO A 139 20.58 7.53 17.18
N TYR A 140 21.40 7.31 16.14
CA TYR A 140 22.80 6.94 16.30
C TYR A 140 23.68 8.12 16.72
N VAL A 141 23.40 9.33 16.22
CA VAL A 141 24.12 10.54 16.65
C VAL A 141 23.84 10.83 18.12
N VAL A 142 22.59 10.68 18.57
CA VAL A 142 22.24 10.85 19.99
C VAL A 142 22.97 9.85 20.86
N ARG A 143 22.98 8.55 20.50
CA ARG A 143 23.71 7.52 21.28
C ARG A 143 25.23 7.72 21.28
N ILE A 144 25.82 8.14 20.16
CA ILE A 144 27.27 8.38 20.04
C ILE A 144 27.71 9.63 20.83
N LEU A 145 26.88 10.68 20.86
CA LEU A 145 27.13 11.88 21.67
C LEU A 145 26.91 11.63 23.18
N GLN A 146 26.09 10.64 23.53
CA GLN A 146 25.81 10.26 24.92
C GLN A 146 26.90 9.34 25.52
N SER A 147 27.65 8.60 24.69
CA SER A 147 28.87 7.90 25.08
C SER A 147 30.05 8.88 25.20
N ARG A 148 30.43 9.25 26.43
CA ARG A 148 31.49 10.25 26.72
C ARG A 148 32.89 9.89 26.19
N ASP A 149 33.13 8.65 25.79
CA ASP A 149 34.48 8.14 25.50
C ASP A 149 34.94 8.26 24.03
N ILE A 150 34.04 8.52 23.06
CA ILE A 150 34.39 8.47 21.61
C ILE A 150 34.69 9.87 21.02
N SER A 151 34.45 10.93 21.78
CA SER A 151 34.60 12.34 21.35
C SER A 151 36.00 12.72 20.84
N ILE A 152 37.04 11.93 21.19
CA ILE A 152 38.44 12.22 20.87
C ILE A 152 38.91 11.48 19.60
N LEU A 153 38.21 10.42 19.16
CA LEU A 153 38.62 9.60 18.00
C LEU A 153 37.89 9.91 16.69
N LEU A 154 36.79 10.66 16.74
CA LEU A 154 36.13 11.13 15.53
C LEU A 154 36.59 12.56 15.25
N SER A 155 37.64 12.67 14.42
CA SER A 155 37.96 13.91 13.71
C SER A 155 36.65 14.54 13.22
N LYS A 156 36.42 15.83 13.49
CA LYS A 156 35.20 16.57 13.13
C LYS A 156 34.74 16.29 11.68
N ASN A 157 35.69 16.03 10.78
CA ASN A 157 35.44 15.68 9.38
C ASN A 157 34.79 14.29 9.17
N GLY A 158 35.13 13.29 9.99
CA GLY A 158 34.53 11.95 9.94
C GLY A 158 33.10 11.90 10.48
N PHE A 159 32.83 12.67 11.54
CA PHE A 159 31.48 12.79 12.13
C PHE A 159 30.51 13.48 11.17
N ILE A 160 30.92 14.59 10.55
CA ILE A 160 30.12 15.30 9.53
C ILE A 160 29.87 14.36 8.35
N LYS A 161 30.90 13.67 7.84
CA LYS A 161 30.76 12.77 6.69
C LYS A 161 29.79 11.61 6.95
N GLY A 162 29.77 11.07 8.18
CA GLY A 162 28.81 10.04 8.59
C GLY A 162 27.37 10.54 8.62
N SER A 163 27.12 11.73 9.16
CA SER A 163 25.76 12.29 9.25
C SER A 163 25.15 12.64 7.89
N ILE A 164 25.96 13.03 6.89
CA ILE A 164 25.51 13.20 5.50
C ILE A 164 25.02 11.86 4.93
N PHE A 165 25.84 10.81 5.08
CA PHE A 165 25.57 9.49 4.51
C PHE A 165 24.26 8.89 5.04
N PHE A 166 24.01 8.98 6.34
CA PHE A 166 22.77 8.49 6.94
C PHE A 166 21.53 9.27 6.47
N ARG A 167 21.68 10.55 6.11
CA ARG A 167 20.58 11.39 5.63
C ARG A 167 20.19 11.03 4.20
N ASP A 168 21.17 10.84 3.32
CA ASP A 168 20.95 10.38 1.96
C ASP A 168 20.33 8.96 1.93
N GLN A 169 20.83 8.07 2.79
CA GLN A 169 20.30 6.73 2.97
C GLN A 169 18.82 6.76 3.39
N ARG A 170 18.47 7.57 4.39
CA ARG A 170 17.09 7.70 4.88
C ARG A 170 16.12 8.16 3.79
N ILE A 171 16.49 9.16 3.00
CA ILE A 171 15.63 9.68 1.92
C ILE A 171 15.31 8.59 0.89
N THR A 172 16.32 7.83 0.45
CA THR A 172 16.11 6.74 -0.52
C THR A 172 15.33 5.56 0.07
N GLN A 173 15.60 5.19 1.32
CA GLN A 173 14.96 4.08 2.00
C GLN A 173 13.49 4.37 2.34
N ASP A 174 13.19 5.57 2.81
CA ASP A 174 11.83 6.00 3.13
C ASP A 174 10.99 6.14 1.85
N ALA A 175 11.57 6.69 0.77
CA ALA A 175 10.91 6.75 -0.54
C ALA A 175 10.60 5.34 -1.10
N GLU A 176 11.52 4.38 -0.95
CA GLU A 176 11.32 3.00 -1.39
C GLU A 176 10.22 2.29 -0.60
N ARG A 177 10.26 2.40 0.74
CA ARG A 177 9.21 1.84 1.61
C ARG A 177 7.86 2.43 1.28
N MET A 178 7.75 3.75 1.22
CA MET A 178 6.50 4.43 0.90
C MET A 178 5.94 4.01 -0.47
N CYS A 179 6.77 3.99 -1.52
CA CYS A 179 6.33 3.59 -2.86
C CYS A 179 5.88 2.13 -2.90
N SER A 180 6.59 1.23 -2.20
CA SER A 180 6.26 -0.19 -2.21
C SER A 180 4.97 -0.49 -1.47
N THR A 181 4.74 0.10 -0.30
CA THR A 181 3.48 -0.02 0.45
C THR A 181 2.31 0.60 -0.32
N LEU A 182 2.51 1.80 -0.89
CA LEU A 182 1.46 2.50 -1.64
C LEU A 182 1.03 1.69 -2.87
N ALA A 183 1.99 1.29 -3.72
CA ALA A 183 1.67 0.62 -4.98
C ALA A 183 1.15 -0.81 -4.80
N LYS A 184 1.73 -1.59 -3.87
CA LYS A 184 1.39 -3.01 -3.72
C LYS A 184 0.20 -3.26 -2.80
N SER A 185 0.05 -2.49 -1.73
CA SER A 185 -0.90 -2.79 -0.65
C SER A 185 -2.04 -1.80 -0.53
N ILE A 186 -1.93 -0.58 -1.08
CA ILE A 186 -2.96 0.45 -0.92
C ILE A 186 -3.71 0.69 -2.23
N PHE A 187 -2.97 0.82 -3.34
CA PHE A 187 -3.52 1.14 -4.65
C PHE A 187 -4.58 0.14 -5.16
N PRO A 188 -4.36 -1.20 -5.16
CA PRO A 188 -5.35 -2.13 -5.67
C PRO A 188 -6.65 -2.11 -4.84
N TYR A 189 -6.54 -2.07 -3.51
CA TYR A 189 -7.69 -2.08 -2.61
C TYR A 189 -8.53 -0.80 -2.73
N ILE A 190 -7.92 0.38 -2.74
CA ILE A 190 -8.64 1.66 -2.89
C ILE A 190 -9.43 1.72 -4.20
N LEU A 191 -8.89 1.11 -5.25
CA LEU A 191 -9.43 1.23 -6.60
C LEU A 191 -10.58 0.25 -6.88
N ILE A 192 -10.49 -0.96 -6.35
CA ILE A 192 -11.46 -2.05 -6.57
C ILE A 192 -12.58 -2.02 -5.52
N SER A 193 -12.25 -1.70 -4.26
CA SER A 193 -13.19 -1.76 -3.13
C SER A 193 -14.52 -1.02 -3.36
N PRO A 194 -14.61 0.21 -3.89
CA PRO A 194 -15.91 0.88 -4.04
C PRO A 194 -16.83 0.15 -5.02
N GLY A 195 -16.28 -0.40 -6.11
CA GLY A 195 -17.07 -1.15 -7.10
C GLY A 195 -17.61 -2.46 -6.54
N VAL A 196 -16.75 -3.18 -5.80
CA VAL A 196 -17.11 -4.44 -5.17
C VAL A 196 -18.14 -4.23 -4.06
N ILE A 197 -17.92 -3.25 -3.18
CA ILE A 197 -18.87 -2.88 -2.10
C ILE A 197 -20.23 -2.52 -2.69
N ALA A 198 -20.28 -1.72 -3.76
CA ALA A 198 -21.53 -1.33 -4.40
C ALA A 198 -22.29 -2.54 -4.96
N TRP A 199 -21.61 -3.45 -5.64
CA TRP A 199 -22.21 -4.66 -6.21
C TRP A 199 -22.78 -5.59 -5.13
N TYR A 200 -22.00 -5.89 -4.09
CA TYR A 200 -22.45 -6.77 -3.01
C TYR A 200 -23.55 -6.12 -2.18
N THR A 201 -23.48 -4.81 -1.91
CA THR A 201 -24.56 -4.09 -1.21
C THR A 201 -25.87 -4.17 -2.00
N TYR A 202 -25.82 -4.01 -3.33
CA TYR A 202 -26.99 -4.16 -4.20
C TYR A 202 -27.57 -5.58 -4.17
N ARG A 203 -26.70 -6.60 -4.26
CA ARG A 203 -27.13 -8.01 -4.21
C ARG A 203 -27.76 -8.39 -2.86
N THR A 204 -27.22 -7.87 -1.77
CA THR A 204 -27.76 -8.08 -0.41
C THR A 204 -29.09 -7.37 -0.24
N TRP A 205 -29.26 -6.16 -0.78
CA TRP A 205 -30.55 -5.45 -0.76
C TRP A 205 -31.67 -6.25 -1.45
N ALA A 206 -31.35 -6.92 -2.55
CA ALA A 206 -32.33 -7.70 -3.31
C ALA A 206 -32.72 -9.03 -2.64
N THR A 207 -31.89 -9.57 -1.73
CA THR A 207 -32.05 -10.93 -1.18
C THR A 207 -32.30 -10.95 0.33
N SER A 208 -31.93 -9.89 1.05
CA SER A 208 -31.87 -9.86 2.52
C SER A 208 -32.55 -8.63 3.11
N VAL A 209 -32.85 -8.70 4.40
CA VAL A 209 -33.43 -7.60 5.17
C VAL A 209 -32.36 -6.53 5.44
N LEU A 210 -32.76 -5.26 5.39
CA LEU A 210 -31.94 -4.04 5.59
C LEU A 210 -30.99 -4.10 6.82
N LEU A 211 -31.38 -4.86 7.85
CA LEU A 211 -30.62 -5.06 9.10
C LEU A 211 -29.25 -5.73 8.84
N SER A 212 -29.16 -6.67 7.89
CA SER A 212 -27.90 -7.34 7.56
C SER A 212 -26.85 -6.37 7.00
N ILE A 213 -27.28 -5.41 6.17
CA ILE A 213 -26.41 -4.38 5.59
C ILE A 213 -25.88 -3.48 6.71
N PHE A 214 -26.75 -3.04 7.62
CA PHE A 214 -26.35 -2.20 8.76
C PHE A 214 -25.31 -2.90 9.65
N LEU A 215 -25.53 -4.17 10.00
CA LEU A 215 -24.58 -4.96 10.80
C LEU A 215 -23.21 -5.11 10.11
N ALA A 216 -23.18 -5.36 8.81
CA ALA A 216 -21.93 -5.50 8.06
C ALA A 216 -21.09 -4.20 8.08
N PHE A 217 -21.73 -3.04 7.91
CA PHE A 217 -21.05 -1.75 8.05
C PHE A 217 -20.58 -1.49 9.48
N CYS A 218 -21.38 -1.83 10.50
CA CYS A 218 -20.96 -1.70 11.90
C CYS A 218 -19.73 -2.55 12.23
N VAL A 219 -19.68 -3.82 11.79
CA VAL A 219 -18.51 -4.69 11.99
C VAL A 219 -17.27 -4.12 11.30
N SER A 220 -17.42 -3.61 10.07
CA SER A 220 -16.34 -2.95 9.33
C SER A 220 -15.77 -1.74 10.08
N ILE A 221 -16.65 -0.90 10.66
CA ILE A 221 -16.24 0.26 11.46
C ILE A 221 -15.50 -0.18 12.74
N VAL A 222 -15.99 -1.20 13.43
CA VAL A 222 -15.35 -1.73 14.64
C VAL A 222 -13.96 -2.28 14.32
N GLN A 223 -13.81 -3.05 13.24
CA GLN A 223 -12.50 -3.57 12.79
C GLN A 223 -11.49 -2.46 12.46
N VAL A 224 -11.94 -1.31 11.98
CA VAL A 224 -11.08 -0.14 11.74
C VAL A 224 -10.66 0.57 13.03
N ILE A 225 -11.49 0.51 14.08
CA ILE A 225 -11.23 1.18 15.37
C ILE A 225 -10.30 0.35 16.27
N GLN A 226 -10.40 -0.99 16.24
CA GLN A 226 -9.59 -1.88 17.09
C GLN A 226 -8.06 -1.64 17.01
N PRO A 227 -7.46 -1.41 15.83
CA PRO A 227 -6.03 -1.15 15.73
C PRO A 227 -5.62 0.19 16.34
N ILE A 228 -6.47 1.22 16.26
CA ILE A 228 -6.15 2.59 16.73
C ILE A 228 -5.92 2.63 18.25
N SER A 229 -6.47 1.67 18.99
CA SER A 229 -6.30 1.57 20.44
C SER A 229 -5.02 0.84 20.88
N SER A 230 -4.34 0.09 20.00
CA SER A 230 -3.07 -0.58 20.32
C SER A 230 -1.90 0.14 19.63
N LYS A 231 -0.99 0.71 20.43
CA LYS A 231 0.19 1.47 19.96
C LYS A 231 1.28 0.60 19.30
N GLU A 232 0.95 -0.45 18.56
CA GLU A 232 1.95 -1.37 17.98
C GLU A 232 1.80 -1.58 16.46
N PRO A 233 2.65 -0.93 15.63
CA PRO A 233 2.47 -0.79 14.18
C PRO A 233 2.56 -2.08 13.34
N SER A 234 3.01 -3.20 13.92
CA SER A 234 3.14 -4.48 13.21
C SER A 234 1.83 -5.27 13.06
N THR A 235 0.82 -4.97 13.89
CA THR A 235 -0.42 -5.75 13.99
C THR A 235 -1.55 -5.22 13.09
N TYR A 236 -1.25 -4.20 12.27
CA TYR A 236 -2.24 -3.52 11.43
C TYR A 236 -2.42 -4.19 10.06
N ALA A 237 -1.36 -4.71 9.46
CA ALA A 237 -1.42 -5.28 8.11
C ALA A 237 -2.12 -6.65 8.05
N GLU A 238 -1.89 -7.49 9.06
CA GLU A 238 -2.45 -8.85 9.15
C GLU A 238 -3.95 -8.82 9.50
N ASN A 239 -4.37 -7.88 10.37
CA ASN A 239 -5.77 -7.69 10.73
C ASN A 239 -6.61 -7.06 9.61
N ILE A 240 -6.02 -6.25 8.72
CA ILE A 240 -6.73 -5.70 7.55
C ILE A 240 -6.96 -6.78 6.49
N SER A 241 -6.00 -7.70 6.29
CA SER A 241 -6.22 -8.85 5.41
C SER A 241 -7.26 -9.82 5.96
N GLU A 242 -7.25 -10.10 7.27
CA GLU A 242 -8.23 -10.96 7.94
C GLU A 242 -9.65 -10.34 7.93
N ALA A 243 -9.76 -9.03 8.17
CA ALA A 243 -11.02 -8.30 8.08
C ALA A 243 -11.60 -8.30 6.66
N PHE A 244 -10.75 -8.15 5.64
CA PHE A 244 -11.16 -8.22 4.24
C PHE A 244 -11.57 -9.65 3.86
N VAL A 245 -10.85 -10.69 4.29
CA VAL A 245 -11.21 -12.10 4.07
C VAL A 245 -12.49 -12.49 4.80
N MET A 246 -12.82 -11.91 5.96
CA MET A 246 -14.10 -12.15 6.62
C MET A 246 -15.30 -11.42 6.00
N LEU A 247 -15.06 -10.48 5.08
CA LEU A 247 -16.08 -9.74 4.32
C LEU A 247 -16.38 -10.36 2.94
N PHE A 248 -15.62 -11.38 2.51
CA PHE A 248 -15.75 -12.08 1.22
C PHE A 248 -15.87 -13.59 1.40
#